data_AF-A0A4Y9MK35-F1
#
_entry.id   AF-A0A4Y9MK35-F1
#
_cell.length_a   1.000
_cell.length_b   1.000
_cell.length_c   1.000
_cell.angle_alpha   90.00
_cell.angle_beta   90.00
_cell.angle_gamma   90.00
#
_symmetry.space_group_name_H-M   'P 1'
#
loop_
_entity.id
_entity.type
_entity.pdbx_description
1 polymer ?
#
loop_
_entity_poly.entity_id
_entity_poly.type
_entity_poly.pdbx_seq_one_letter_code
_entity_poly.pdbx_strand_id
1 'polypeptide(L)'
;MGFLKPDMPVVDFAEWSAGTRSEKIKPMARHWAEVGFGTPVVMHLFYVAKILLYILGGWLFALATHGVDGFTNVAQWWTEPIVFQKVVLYTMLFEVVGLGCGFGPLNNRFFPPLGSILYWLRPGTIRLPPWPDRVPLTRGDTRTPADVALYGALLVVLLIALFSDGTGPVPALGTTVGVLPMWQIWTILGLLAVLGLRDKVIFLAARGEVYGSFTVAFLFVGYGVDMLLAAKLVCVAIWMGAATSKLNKHFPFVISTMMSNNPLIRTKWLKRKFFERFPDDLRPGRVSRVIAHFSTAIEMLVPLVLLFSHGGWPTAIAAFVMLVFHFGILSAIPMGVPLEWNVFMMFSVVTLFVGHADLGLSQMSTPLPVLLFAVLAATVALGNLFPRKISFLPGMRYYAGNWDTSWWCITPSANEKIERGLVAIASMPASQLEKFYGSQEQAMIYLYKGYAFRGFNSHGKALLTLVHNALAGRDQNDYVITEGERLCSTAVGWNFGDGHMHNEQLIAAMQKRCHFEPGEVRVILLDAQPIHRQRQEYRLVDAATGEFERGYVNVADMVTGQPWTDDIPVQVTWRRDRDEAPRLRTDHKSAQ
;
A
#
# COMPACT_ATOMS: atom_id res chain seq x y z
N MET A 1 24.03 10.09 -7.55
CA MET A 1 23.49 10.05 -6.16
C MET A 1 24.52 10.59 -5.19
N GLY A 2 24.26 11.76 -4.62
CA GLY A 2 25.04 12.32 -3.52
C GLY A 2 24.72 11.63 -2.19
N PHE A 3 25.62 11.76 -1.20
CA PHE A 3 25.42 11.18 0.13
C PHE A 3 24.31 11.91 0.91
N LEU A 4 24.40 13.24 0.95
CA LEU A 4 23.45 14.14 1.64
C LEU A 4 22.46 14.82 0.68
N LYS A 5 22.92 15.20 -0.51
CA LYS A 5 22.11 15.96 -1.47
C LYS A 5 21.38 15.02 -2.44
N PRO A 6 20.10 15.29 -2.73
CA PRO A 6 19.37 14.54 -3.74
C PRO A 6 19.95 14.80 -5.13
N ASP A 7 19.80 13.82 -6.00
CA ASP A 7 20.17 13.92 -7.41
C ASP A 7 18.94 14.42 -8.18
N MET A 8 18.99 15.69 -8.61
CA MET A 8 17.86 16.41 -9.19
C MET A 8 17.96 16.50 -10.71
N PRO A 9 16.82 16.51 -11.42
CA PRO A 9 16.80 16.86 -12.83
C PRO A 9 17.28 18.30 -13.00
N VAL A 10 18.14 18.52 -13.99
CA VAL A 10 18.63 19.85 -14.37
C VAL A 10 17.76 20.36 -15.51
N VAL A 11 17.01 21.42 -15.27
CA VAL A 11 16.14 22.10 -16.24
C VAL A 11 16.29 23.61 -16.06
N ASP A 12 16.16 24.39 -17.14
CA ASP A 12 15.92 25.83 -17.03
C ASP A 12 14.50 26.01 -16.48
N PHE A 13 14.36 26.55 -15.26
CA PHE A 13 13.07 26.62 -14.60
C PHE A 13 12.09 27.56 -15.31
N ALA A 14 12.57 28.67 -15.85
CA ALA A 14 11.72 29.65 -16.54
C ALA A 14 11.15 29.05 -17.83
N GLU A 15 11.99 28.37 -18.63
CA GLU A 15 11.55 27.69 -19.84
C GLU A 15 10.66 26.47 -19.52
N TRP A 16 11.09 25.64 -18.56
CA TRP A 16 10.38 24.41 -18.20
C TRP A 16 8.99 24.69 -17.62
N SER A 17 8.86 25.69 -16.74
CA SER A 17 7.60 26.00 -16.05
C SER A 17 6.49 26.44 -17.01
N ALA A 18 6.85 27.08 -18.12
CA ALA A 18 5.96 27.55 -19.18
C ALA A 18 5.39 26.43 -20.07
N GLY A 19 6.00 25.24 -20.07
CA GLY A 19 5.54 24.11 -20.87
C GLY A 19 4.18 23.54 -20.40
N THR A 20 3.56 22.76 -21.28
CA THR A 20 2.39 21.94 -20.93
C THR A 20 2.74 20.92 -19.83
N ARG A 21 1.72 20.32 -19.20
CA ARG A 21 1.94 19.27 -18.19
C ARG A 21 2.76 18.10 -18.76
N SER A 22 2.46 17.67 -19.98
CA SER A 22 3.21 16.59 -20.66
C SER A 22 4.67 16.97 -20.89
N GLU A 23 4.93 18.16 -21.42
CA GLU A 23 6.30 18.67 -21.65
C GLU A 23 7.09 18.78 -20.36
N LYS A 24 6.44 19.18 -19.26
CA LYS A 24 7.07 19.24 -17.93
C LYS A 24 7.40 17.87 -17.36
N ILE A 25 6.56 16.85 -17.60
CA ILE A 25 6.79 15.47 -17.12
C ILE A 25 7.93 14.78 -17.89
N LYS A 26 8.07 15.03 -19.19
CA LYS A 26 9.05 14.35 -20.05
C LYS A 26 10.50 14.39 -19.53
N PRO A 27 11.11 15.54 -19.17
CA PRO A 27 12.45 15.57 -18.60
C PRO A 27 12.52 14.89 -17.22
N MET A 28 11.46 14.96 -16.42
CA MET A 28 11.39 14.28 -15.12
C MET A 28 11.40 12.76 -15.27
N ALA A 29 10.66 12.23 -16.25
CA ALA A 29 10.61 10.81 -16.57
C ALA A 29 11.97 10.32 -17.10
N ARG A 30 12.61 11.08 -17.99
CA ARG A 30 13.97 10.75 -18.48
C ARG A 30 15.00 10.73 -17.34
N HIS A 31 14.94 11.68 -16.41
CA HIS A 31 15.79 11.67 -15.22
C HIS A 31 15.52 10.45 -14.33
N TRP A 32 14.23 10.15 -14.08
CA TRP A 32 13.82 8.99 -13.29
C TRP A 32 14.33 7.66 -13.87
N ALA A 33 14.29 7.50 -15.19
CA ALA A 33 14.77 6.28 -15.85
C ALA A 33 16.26 5.99 -15.56
N GLU A 34 17.06 7.02 -15.24
CA GLU A 34 18.47 6.87 -14.91
C GLU A 34 18.79 6.93 -13.42
N VAL A 35 17.96 7.59 -12.62
CA VAL A 35 18.31 7.97 -11.24
C VAL A 35 17.23 7.56 -10.24
N GLY A 36 16.03 7.21 -10.69
CA GLY A 36 14.86 6.99 -9.84
C GLY A 36 14.39 8.31 -9.21
N PHE A 37 13.88 8.23 -7.97
CA PHE A 37 13.48 9.42 -7.21
C PHE A 37 14.67 10.37 -6.93
N GLY A 38 15.92 9.91 -7.05
CA GLY A 38 17.09 10.71 -6.74
C GLY A 38 17.31 10.90 -5.24
N THR A 39 16.73 10.01 -4.44
CA THR A 39 16.82 10.01 -2.98
C THR A 39 18.29 9.95 -2.52
N PRO A 40 18.71 10.78 -1.55
CA PRO A 40 20.05 10.71 -0.97
C PRO A 40 20.37 9.33 -0.38
N VAL A 41 21.66 8.96 -0.35
CA VAL A 41 22.09 7.67 0.23
C VAL A 41 21.73 7.57 1.71
N VAL A 42 21.85 8.66 2.47
CA VAL A 42 21.51 8.69 3.91
C VAL A 42 20.08 8.25 4.19
N MET A 43 19.13 8.56 3.31
CA MET A 43 17.74 8.14 3.47
C MET A 43 17.57 6.64 3.28
N HIS A 44 18.32 6.00 2.38
CA HIS A 44 18.31 4.55 2.25
C HIS A 44 18.90 3.87 3.49
N LEU A 45 19.99 4.43 4.05
CA LEU A 45 20.58 3.95 5.31
C LEU A 45 19.62 4.07 6.49
N PHE A 46 18.81 5.13 6.54
CA PHE A 46 17.75 5.27 7.53
C PHE A 46 16.77 4.09 7.49
N TYR A 47 16.33 3.66 6.29
CA TYR A 47 15.46 2.49 6.17
C TYR A 47 16.16 1.17 6.48
N VAL A 48 17.46 1.04 6.21
CA VAL A 48 18.25 -0.11 6.68
C VAL A 48 18.28 -0.15 8.22
N ALA A 49 18.58 0.97 8.87
CA ALA A 49 18.55 1.06 10.32
C ALA A 49 17.16 0.74 10.90
N LYS A 50 16.09 1.24 10.26
CA LYS A 50 14.71 0.92 10.62
C LYS A 50 14.42 -0.59 10.56
N ILE A 51 14.85 -1.29 9.50
CA ILE A 51 14.71 -2.75 9.39
C ILE A 51 15.47 -3.45 10.52
N LEU A 52 16.71 -3.03 10.81
CA LEU A 52 17.50 -3.62 11.89
C LEU A 52 16.84 -3.43 13.26
N LEU A 53 16.26 -2.25 13.51
CA LEU A 53 15.50 -1.98 14.74
C LEU A 53 14.20 -2.79 14.80
N TYR A 54 13.52 -3.00 13.67
CA TYR A 54 12.36 -3.87 13.58
C TYR A 54 12.73 -5.32 13.92
N ILE A 55 13.81 -5.85 13.35
CA ILE A 55 14.32 -7.20 13.67
C ILE A 55 14.67 -7.28 15.16
N LEU A 56 15.39 -6.28 15.69
CA LEU A 56 15.75 -6.22 17.11
C LEU A 56 14.50 -6.19 18.01
N GLY A 57 13.47 -5.42 17.64
CA GLY A 57 12.22 -5.36 18.40
C GLY A 57 11.54 -6.73 18.51
N GLY A 58 11.37 -7.43 17.38
CA GLY A 58 10.83 -8.80 17.37
C GLY A 58 11.68 -9.77 18.21
N TRP A 59 13.01 -9.64 18.12
CA TRP A 59 13.96 -10.42 18.90
C TRP A 59 13.82 -10.21 20.40
N LEU A 60 13.69 -8.95 20.84
CA LEU A 60 13.54 -8.59 22.24
C LEU A 60 12.19 -9.07 22.79
N PHE A 61 11.11 -9.01 22.00
CA PHE A 61 9.82 -9.58 22.41
C PHE A 61 9.83 -11.11 22.50
N ALA A 62 10.61 -11.79 21.67
CA ALA A 62 10.83 -13.22 21.80
C ALA A 62 11.54 -13.55 23.13
N LEU A 63 12.65 -12.85 23.42
CA LEU A 63 13.43 -13.00 24.66
C LEU A 63 12.71 -12.53 25.93
N ALA A 64 11.62 -11.77 25.80
CA ALA A 64 10.75 -11.41 26.91
C ALA A 64 9.84 -12.57 27.35
N THR A 65 9.98 -13.76 26.76
CA THR A 65 9.21 -14.96 27.09
C THR A 65 10.03 -15.87 28.00
N HIS A 66 9.47 -16.26 29.15
CA HIS A 66 10.09 -17.23 30.02
C HIS A 66 10.34 -18.57 29.30
N GLY A 67 11.58 -19.07 29.33
CA GLY A 67 12.00 -20.27 28.61
C GLY A 67 12.54 -20.02 27.20
N VAL A 68 12.54 -18.75 26.73
CA VAL A 68 13.22 -18.33 25.50
C VAL A 68 14.43 -17.47 25.91
N ASP A 69 15.59 -18.12 26.00
CA ASP A 69 16.82 -17.51 26.52
C ASP A 69 17.97 -17.52 25.51
N GLY A 70 18.94 -16.64 25.73
CA GLY A 70 20.17 -16.58 24.95
C GLY A 70 20.04 -15.68 23.73
N PHE A 71 20.47 -14.44 23.87
CA PHE A 71 20.42 -13.42 22.81
C PHE A 71 21.10 -13.87 21.51
N THR A 72 22.23 -14.59 21.61
CA THR A 72 22.98 -15.11 20.46
C THR A 72 22.75 -16.60 20.20
N ASN A 73 22.07 -17.31 21.11
CA ASN A 73 21.87 -18.77 21.02
C ASN A 73 20.55 -19.13 20.31
N VAL A 74 20.35 -18.52 19.15
CA VAL A 74 19.09 -18.51 18.39
C VAL A 74 18.59 -19.90 18.07
N ALA A 75 19.51 -20.83 17.82
CA ALA A 75 19.22 -22.21 17.46
C ALA A 75 18.35 -22.93 18.50
N GLN A 76 18.30 -22.47 19.75
CA GLN A 76 17.52 -23.08 20.82
C GLN A 76 16.04 -22.70 20.83
N TRP A 77 15.67 -21.55 20.27
CA TRP A 77 14.33 -20.99 20.47
C TRP A 77 13.63 -20.49 19.20
N TRP A 78 14.33 -20.35 18.08
CA TRP A 78 13.75 -19.77 16.86
C TRP A 78 12.59 -20.56 16.25
N THR A 79 12.48 -21.85 16.56
CA THR A 79 11.37 -22.73 16.17
C THR A 79 10.27 -22.84 17.23
N GLU A 80 10.38 -22.14 18.36
CA GLU A 80 9.33 -22.16 19.37
C GLU A 80 8.04 -21.51 18.81
N PRO A 81 6.87 -22.18 18.86
CA PRO A 81 5.66 -21.67 18.25
C PRO A 81 5.22 -20.30 18.80
N ILE A 82 5.43 -20.04 20.09
CA ILE A 82 5.16 -18.73 20.70
C ILE A 82 6.00 -17.60 20.10
N VAL A 83 7.23 -17.89 19.63
CA VAL A 83 8.08 -16.88 18.97
C VAL A 83 7.44 -16.46 17.65
N PHE A 84 6.92 -17.42 16.87
CA PHE A 84 6.16 -17.10 15.66
C PHE A 84 4.92 -16.27 15.97
N GLN A 85 4.16 -16.63 17.02
CA GLN A 85 2.99 -15.85 17.46
C GLN A 85 3.35 -14.41 17.82
N LYS A 86 4.38 -14.21 18.64
CA LYS A 86 4.83 -12.89 19.06
C LYS A 86 5.34 -12.07 17.89
N VAL A 87 6.09 -12.65 16.95
CA VAL A 87 6.55 -11.92 15.76
C VAL A 87 5.37 -11.48 14.89
N VAL A 88 4.35 -12.32 14.70
CA VAL A 88 3.12 -11.92 13.97
C VAL A 88 2.42 -10.74 14.66
N LEU A 89 2.17 -10.84 15.97
CA LEU A 89 1.48 -9.78 16.72
C LEU A 89 2.32 -8.50 16.83
N TYR A 90 3.64 -8.63 16.94
CA TYR A 90 4.58 -7.51 16.92
C TYR A 90 4.52 -6.79 15.58
N THR A 91 4.49 -7.53 14.47
CA THR A 91 4.42 -6.93 13.14
C THR A 91 3.09 -6.20 12.93
N MET A 92 1.98 -6.79 13.40
CA MET A 92 0.66 -6.13 13.41
C MET A 92 0.69 -4.82 14.20
N LEU A 93 1.27 -4.82 15.41
CA LEU A 93 1.43 -3.64 16.24
C LEU A 93 2.28 -2.57 15.54
N PHE A 94 3.42 -2.98 14.97
CA PHE A 94 4.35 -2.09 14.27
C PHE A 94 3.68 -1.37 13.09
N GLU A 95 2.87 -2.10 12.32
CA GLU A 95 2.14 -1.57 11.18
C GLU A 95 0.99 -0.64 11.61
N VAL A 96 0.16 -1.06 12.57
CA VAL A 96 -1.01 -0.28 12.99
C VAL A 96 -0.62 1.00 13.75
N VAL A 97 0.51 1.01 14.47
CA VAL A 97 1.04 2.26 15.07
C VAL A 97 1.55 3.24 14.01
N GLY A 98 1.84 2.76 12.80
CA GLY A 98 2.31 3.55 11.66
C GLY A 98 3.83 3.56 11.49
N LEU A 99 4.54 2.62 12.13
CA LEU A 99 5.99 2.45 11.95
C LEU A 99 6.32 1.61 10.73
N GLY A 100 5.41 0.78 10.23
CA GLY A 100 5.62 -0.06 9.04
C GLY A 100 5.59 0.72 7.72
N CYS A 101 4.74 0.29 6.80
CA CYS A 101 4.73 0.80 5.42
C CYS A 101 4.35 2.30 5.31
N GLY A 102 3.61 2.79 6.31
CA GLY A 102 3.13 4.17 6.37
C GLY A 102 4.17 5.20 6.84
N PHE A 103 5.45 4.83 6.95
CA PHE A 103 6.47 5.61 7.68
C PHE A 103 7.53 6.28 6.78
N GLY A 104 7.73 7.57 7.03
CA GLY A 104 8.89 8.34 6.58
C GLY A 104 8.85 8.81 5.12
N PRO A 105 9.96 9.44 4.65
CA PRO A 105 9.96 10.20 3.41
C PRO A 105 9.76 9.40 2.11
N LEU A 106 10.07 8.10 2.09
CA LEU A 106 9.75 7.25 0.92
C LEU A 106 8.24 6.98 0.75
N ASN A 107 7.43 7.34 1.76
CA ASN A 107 5.97 7.40 1.66
C ASN A 107 5.46 8.86 1.53
N ASN A 108 6.33 9.80 1.10
CA ASN A 108 6.05 11.24 1.05
C ASN A 108 5.59 11.85 2.40
N ARG A 109 6.10 11.31 3.52
CA ARG A 109 5.86 11.86 4.87
C ARG A 109 7.14 12.40 5.45
N PHE A 110 7.19 13.71 5.64
CA PHE A 110 8.39 14.40 6.08
C PHE A 110 8.29 14.81 7.55
N PHE A 111 7.20 15.49 7.92
CA PHE A 111 7.00 15.94 9.30
C PHE A 111 5.51 16.10 9.65
N PRO A 112 4.98 15.31 10.61
CA PRO A 112 5.59 14.15 11.24
C PRO A 112 5.82 12.98 10.24
N PRO A 113 6.79 12.08 10.49
CA PRO A 113 7.08 10.96 9.58
C PRO A 113 6.02 9.84 9.66
N LEU A 114 5.05 9.94 10.57
CA LEU A 114 3.95 8.99 10.74
C LEU A 114 2.64 9.73 11.03
N GLY A 115 1.52 9.08 10.71
CA GLY A 115 0.17 9.60 10.94
C GLY A 115 -0.56 8.70 11.91
N SER A 116 -1.14 7.58 11.44
CA SER A 116 -1.67 6.43 12.20
C SER A 116 -2.02 6.73 13.66
N ILE A 117 -1.19 6.32 14.62
CA ILE A 117 -1.45 6.51 16.06
C ILE A 117 -1.74 7.97 16.45
N LEU A 118 -1.08 8.93 15.80
CA LEU A 118 -1.29 10.35 16.05
C LEU A 118 -2.70 10.79 15.63
N TYR A 119 -3.27 10.19 14.58
CA TYR A 119 -4.63 10.48 14.12
C TYR A 119 -5.68 9.65 14.87
N TRP A 120 -5.43 8.36 15.09
CA TRP A 120 -6.46 7.42 15.53
C TRP A 120 -6.69 7.41 17.04
N LEU A 121 -5.77 8.00 17.81
CA LEU A 121 -6.01 8.36 19.21
C LEU A 121 -6.69 9.73 19.40
N ARG A 122 -7.08 10.41 18.31
CA ARG A 122 -7.74 11.72 18.37
C ARG A 122 -9.19 11.64 17.89
N PRO A 123 -10.17 12.02 18.73
CA PRO A 123 -11.54 12.22 18.29
C PRO A 123 -11.64 13.33 17.21
N GLY A 124 -12.71 13.32 16.42
CA GLY A 124 -13.01 14.36 15.42
C GLY A 124 -12.34 14.17 14.06
N THR A 125 -11.30 13.34 13.99
CA THR A 125 -10.64 12.92 12.75
C THR A 125 -11.57 12.07 11.86
N ILE A 126 -11.26 11.93 10.57
CA ILE A 126 -12.08 11.14 9.63
C ILE A 126 -11.86 9.64 9.86
N ARG A 127 -12.96 8.88 9.84
CA ARG A 127 -12.97 7.40 9.73
C ARG A 127 -13.77 6.96 8.51
N LEU A 128 -13.40 5.82 7.93
CA LEU A 128 -14.02 5.29 6.71
C LEU A 128 -14.60 3.90 6.97
N PRO A 129 -15.80 3.78 7.57
CA PRO A 129 -16.46 2.48 7.73
C PRO A 129 -16.69 1.81 6.35
N PRO A 130 -16.49 0.49 6.19
CA PRO A 130 -16.67 -0.18 4.90
C PRO A 130 -18.13 -0.23 4.45
N TRP A 131 -19.09 -0.34 5.39
CA TRP A 131 -20.52 -0.46 5.09
C TRP A 131 -21.39 0.36 6.07
N PRO A 132 -21.23 1.70 6.11
CA PRO A 132 -21.89 2.56 7.11
C PRO A 132 -23.41 2.42 7.13
N ASP A 133 -24.02 2.18 5.98
CA ASP A 133 -25.48 2.11 5.86
C ASP A 133 -26.06 0.72 6.18
N ARG A 134 -25.20 -0.31 6.32
CA ARG A 134 -25.63 -1.69 6.50
C ARG A 134 -25.28 -2.29 7.85
N VAL A 135 -24.12 -1.92 8.42
CA VAL A 135 -23.67 -2.47 9.70
C VAL A 135 -24.12 -1.53 10.83
N PRO A 136 -24.94 -1.99 11.79
CA PRO A 136 -25.37 -1.17 12.92
C PRO A 136 -24.19 -0.55 13.67
N LEU A 137 -24.41 0.63 14.26
CA LEU A 137 -23.42 1.38 15.06
C LEU A 137 -22.19 1.88 14.29
N THR A 138 -22.09 1.69 12.97
CA THR A 138 -20.94 2.13 12.16
C THR A 138 -21.18 3.41 11.35
N ARG A 139 -22.43 3.92 11.32
CA ARG A 139 -22.81 5.14 10.56
C ARG A 139 -21.96 6.35 10.89
N GLY A 140 -21.75 7.22 9.90
CA GLY A 140 -21.01 8.47 10.02
C GLY A 140 -19.53 8.35 9.68
N ASP A 141 -18.89 9.51 9.57
CA ASP A 141 -17.52 9.69 9.06
C ASP A 141 -16.57 10.31 10.11
N THR A 142 -17.07 10.61 11.31
CA THR A 142 -16.29 11.21 12.41
C THR A 142 -15.86 10.12 13.40
N ARG A 143 -14.56 10.10 13.73
CA ARG A 143 -14.00 9.25 14.77
C ARG A 143 -14.45 9.75 16.15
N THR A 144 -15.17 8.90 16.87
CA THR A 144 -15.73 9.16 18.20
C THR A 144 -14.77 8.71 19.31
N PRO A 145 -14.97 9.14 20.57
CA PRO A 145 -14.20 8.61 21.70
C PRO A 145 -14.26 7.08 21.84
N ALA A 146 -15.39 6.46 21.46
CA ALA A 146 -15.51 4.99 21.46
C ALA A 146 -14.58 4.34 20.42
N ASP A 147 -14.44 4.94 19.23
CA ASP A 147 -13.48 4.49 18.21
C ASP A 147 -12.04 4.58 18.72
N VAL A 148 -11.71 5.70 19.39
CA VAL A 148 -10.40 5.93 20.00
C VAL A 148 -10.11 4.91 21.10
N ALA A 149 -11.09 4.63 21.97
CA ALA A 149 -10.96 3.63 23.02
C ALA A 149 -10.77 2.21 22.48
N LEU A 150 -11.53 1.83 21.43
CA LEU A 150 -11.34 0.55 20.75
C LEU A 150 -9.94 0.41 20.15
N TYR A 151 -9.45 1.47 19.49
CA TYR A 151 -8.11 1.49 18.91
C TYR A 151 -7.04 1.38 19.99
N GLY A 152 -7.16 2.17 21.06
CA GLY A 152 -6.27 2.08 22.22
C GLY A 152 -6.28 0.70 22.88
N ALA A 153 -7.46 0.06 23.01
CA ALA A 153 -7.58 -1.29 23.55
C ALA A 153 -6.85 -2.32 22.68
N LEU A 154 -6.93 -2.22 21.35
CA LEU A 154 -6.18 -3.10 20.46
C LEU A 154 -4.66 -2.98 20.71
N LEU A 155 -4.14 -1.76 20.80
CA LEU A 155 -2.71 -1.52 21.07
C LEU A 155 -2.29 -2.12 22.42
N VAL A 156 -3.09 -1.91 23.46
CA VAL A 156 -2.82 -2.43 24.81
C VAL A 156 -2.83 -3.95 24.82
N VAL A 157 -3.83 -4.60 24.22
CA VAL A 157 -3.92 -6.07 24.21
C VAL A 157 -2.79 -6.69 23.37
N LEU A 158 -2.39 -6.07 22.26
CA LEU A 158 -1.20 -6.48 21.51
C LEU A 158 0.05 -6.43 22.38
N LEU A 159 0.25 -5.34 23.15
CA LEU A 159 1.37 -5.24 24.09
C LEU A 159 1.30 -6.30 25.20
N ILE A 160 0.11 -6.52 25.78
CA ILE A 160 -0.09 -7.58 26.78
C ILE A 160 0.34 -8.93 26.22
N ALA A 161 -0.08 -9.27 25.00
CA ALA A 161 0.28 -10.52 24.35
C ALA A 161 1.81 -10.64 24.12
N LEU A 162 2.45 -9.55 23.71
CA LEU A 162 3.90 -9.54 23.49
C LEU A 162 4.72 -9.74 24.77
N PHE A 163 4.21 -9.28 25.92
CA PHE A 163 4.83 -9.47 27.23
C PHE A 163 4.30 -10.70 28.00
N SER A 164 3.39 -11.47 27.42
CA SER A 164 2.85 -12.67 28.07
C SER A 164 3.75 -13.88 27.88
N ASP A 165 3.79 -14.74 28.90
CA ASP A 165 4.47 -16.02 28.84
C ASP A 165 3.61 -17.12 28.19
N GLY A 166 4.26 -18.22 27.85
CA GLY A 166 3.58 -19.39 27.29
C GLY A 166 2.74 -20.14 28.31
N THR A 167 1.67 -20.78 27.84
CA THR A 167 0.74 -21.56 28.69
C THR A 167 1.27 -22.94 29.12
N GLY A 168 2.56 -23.23 28.88
CA GLY A 168 3.19 -24.51 29.19
C GLY A 168 3.16 -25.53 28.04
N PRO A 169 3.69 -26.74 28.26
CA PRO A 169 4.00 -27.68 27.19
C PRO A 169 2.81 -28.08 26.32
N VAL A 170 3.03 -28.10 25.00
CA VAL A 170 2.07 -28.61 24.01
C VAL A 170 2.77 -29.69 23.18
N PRO A 171 2.66 -30.98 23.54
CA PRO A 171 3.40 -32.06 22.90
C PRO A 171 3.19 -32.15 21.38
N ALA A 172 1.96 -31.88 20.91
CA ALA A 172 1.64 -31.93 19.50
C ALA A 172 2.38 -30.86 18.67
N LEU A 173 2.80 -29.74 19.29
CA LEU A 173 3.58 -28.68 18.66
C LEU A 173 5.08 -28.78 18.98
N GLY A 174 5.51 -29.81 19.71
CA GLY A 174 6.91 -30.01 20.08
C GLY A 174 7.50 -28.93 20.99
N THR A 175 6.65 -28.19 21.73
CA THR A 175 7.09 -27.07 22.58
C THR A 175 6.93 -27.38 24.07
N THR A 176 7.92 -26.96 24.86
CA THR A 176 7.86 -26.97 26.34
C THR A 176 7.45 -25.62 26.91
N VAL A 177 7.69 -24.52 26.18
CA VAL A 177 7.29 -23.15 26.53
C VAL A 177 5.79 -22.96 26.35
N GLY A 178 5.23 -23.52 25.28
CA GLY A 178 3.82 -23.41 24.94
C GLY A 178 3.52 -22.32 23.94
N VAL A 179 2.31 -21.76 24.04
CA VAL A 179 1.77 -20.70 23.17
C VAL A 179 1.15 -19.60 24.01
N LEU A 180 0.76 -18.50 23.37
CA LEU A 180 0.03 -17.42 24.01
C LEU A 180 -1.35 -17.87 24.53
N PRO A 181 -1.82 -17.29 25.66
CA PRO A 181 -3.17 -17.52 26.16
C PRO A 181 -4.26 -17.22 25.13
N MET A 182 -5.17 -18.16 24.91
CA MET A 182 -6.22 -18.08 23.88
C MET A 182 -7.13 -16.86 24.00
N TRP A 183 -7.40 -16.37 25.21
CA TRP A 183 -8.22 -15.18 25.41
C TRP A 183 -7.61 -13.95 24.72
N GLN A 184 -6.28 -13.84 24.68
CA GLN A 184 -5.57 -12.73 24.05
C GLN A 184 -5.79 -12.75 22.54
N ILE A 185 -5.68 -13.94 21.93
CA ILE A 185 -5.91 -14.15 20.50
C ILE A 185 -7.35 -13.79 20.14
N TRP A 186 -8.33 -14.29 20.91
CA TRP A 186 -9.75 -13.94 20.70
C TRP A 186 -10.02 -12.45 20.87
N THR A 187 -9.45 -11.81 21.90
CA THR A 187 -9.63 -10.37 22.14
C THR A 187 -9.03 -9.53 21.01
N ILE A 188 -7.81 -9.86 20.53
CA ILE A 188 -7.18 -9.17 19.40
C ILE A 188 -8.04 -9.26 18.14
N LEU A 189 -8.50 -10.47 17.80
CA LEU A 189 -9.36 -10.68 16.62
C LEU A 189 -10.70 -9.95 16.76
N GLY A 190 -11.33 -10.01 17.93
CA GLY A 190 -12.58 -9.30 18.21
C GLY A 190 -12.44 -7.79 18.09
N LEU A 191 -11.39 -7.21 18.68
CA LEU A 191 -11.09 -5.78 18.58
C LEU A 191 -10.79 -5.36 17.15
N LEU A 192 -9.95 -6.13 16.44
CA LEU A 192 -9.62 -5.86 15.04
C LEU A 192 -10.85 -5.93 14.13
N ALA A 193 -11.74 -6.89 14.33
CA ALA A 193 -12.98 -7.02 13.58
C ALA A 193 -13.93 -5.85 13.83
N VAL A 194 -14.17 -5.51 15.10
CA VAL A 194 -15.05 -4.37 15.47
C VAL A 194 -14.47 -3.06 14.95
N LEU A 195 -13.16 -2.85 15.09
CA LEU A 195 -12.48 -1.67 14.55
C LEU A 195 -12.56 -1.61 13.04
N GLY A 196 -12.31 -2.71 12.33
CA GLY A 196 -12.39 -2.75 10.87
C GLY A 196 -13.77 -2.43 10.31
N LEU A 197 -14.83 -2.83 11.03
CA LEU A 197 -16.21 -2.48 10.69
C LEU A 197 -16.53 -1.01 10.95
N ARG A 198 -15.88 -0.37 11.94
CA ARG A 198 -16.07 1.05 12.26
C ARG A 198 -15.19 1.97 11.43
N ASP A 199 -14.02 1.49 11.04
CA ASP A 199 -13.01 2.19 10.26
C ASP A 199 -12.09 1.21 9.53
N LYS A 200 -12.33 1.01 8.23
CA LYS A 200 -11.55 0.08 7.41
C LYS A 200 -10.07 0.48 7.32
N VAL A 201 -9.75 1.76 7.49
CA VAL A 201 -8.37 2.26 7.42
C VAL A 201 -7.49 1.56 8.46
N ILE A 202 -8.00 1.38 9.68
CA ILE A 202 -7.26 0.73 10.77
C ILE A 202 -7.05 -0.75 10.48
N PHE A 203 -8.06 -1.45 9.95
CA PHE A 203 -7.94 -2.86 9.58
C PHE A 203 -6.88 -3.08 8.48
N LEU A 204 -6.92 -2.25 7.44
CA LEU A 204 -5.95 -2.30 6.33
C LEU A 204 -4.55 -1.91 6.79
N ALA A 205 -4.44 -0.92 7.68
CA ALA A 205 -3.16 -0.53 8.26
C ALA A 205 -2.57 -1.59 9.20
N ALA A 206 -3.41 -2.31 9.95
CA ALA A 206 -2.99 -3.47 10.72
C ALA A 206 -2.65 -4.69 9.84
N ARG A 207 -2.83 -4.58 8.51
CA ARG A 207 -2.69 -5.68 7.55
C ARG A 207 -3.50 -6.89 8.00
N GLY A 208 -4.78 -6.65 8.33
CA GLY A 208 -5.68 -7.69 8.85
C GLY A 208 -5.80 -8.90 7.91
N GLU A 209 -5.65 -8.69 6.60
CA GLU A 209 -5.60 -9.75 5.59
C GLU A 209 -4.35 -10.65 5.71
N VAL A 210 -3.26 -10.16 6.29
CA VAL A 210 -2.02 -10.90 6.52
C VAL A 210 -1.92 -11.35 7.97
N TYR A 211 -1.64 -10.43 8.89
CA TYR A 211 -1.36 -10.77 10.29
C TYR A 211 -2.63 -11.21 11.02
N GLY A 212 -3.79 -10.63 10.71
CA GLY A 212 -5.07 -11.12 11.23
C GLY A 212 -5.35 -12.57 10.83
N SER A 213 -4.95 -12.97 9.61
CA SER A 213 -5.12 -14.34 9.12
C SER A 213 -4.19 -15.33 9.84
N PHE A 214 -2.95 -14.94 10.13
CA PHE A 214 -2.06 -15.72 11.02
C PHE A 214 -2.63 -15.79 12.45
N THR A 215 -3.17 -14.69 12.97
CA THR A 215 -3.80 -14.68 14.30
C THR A 215 -5.03 -15.61 14.36
N VAL A 216 -5.79 -15.76 13.26
CA VAL A 216 -6.84 -16.78 13.17
C VAL A 216 -6.25 -18.19 13.18
N ALA A 217 -5.13 -18.44 12.50
CA ALA A 217 -4.45 -19.74 12.56
C ALA A 217 -4.04 -20.12 13.99
N PHE A 218 -3.72 -19.14 14.85
CA PHE A 218 -3.41 -19.37 16.26
C PHE A 218 -4.58 -19.89 17.08
N LEU A 219 -5.82 -19.79 16.57
CA LEU A 219 -6.97 -20.40 17.23
C LEU A 219 -6.94 -21.93 17.19
N PHE A 220 -6.06 -22.53 16.37
CA PHE A 220 -6.03 -23.99 16.14
C PHE A 220 -5.02 -24.74 17.00
N VAL A 221 -4.41 -24.12 18.01
CA VAL A 221 -3.44 -24.75 18.94
C VAL A 221 -3.99 -26.03 19.59
N GLY A 222 -5.30 -26.11 19.85
CA GLY A 222 -5.93 -27.27 20.47
C GLY A 222 -6.13 -28.46 19.55
N TYR A 223 -5.76 -28.37 18.27
CA TYR A 223 -6.02 -29.38 17.24
C TYR A 223 -4.71 -29.92 16.65
N GLY A 224 -3.88 -30.52 17.49
CA GLY A 224 -2.63 -31.12 17.04
C GLY A 224 -1.65 -30.09 16.48
N VAL A 225 -1.22 -30.29 15.22
CA VAL A 225 -0.30 -29.39 14.49
C VAL A 225 -1.01 -28.32 13.65
N ASP A 226 -2.34 -28.25 13.72
CA ASP A 226 -3.16 -27.47 12.78
C ASP A 226 -2.83 -25.97 12.79
N MET A 227 -2.36 -25.40 13.90
CA MET A 227 -1.90 -24.00 13.94
C MET A 227 -0.77 -23.75 12.93
N LEU A 228 0.25 -24.61 12.91
CA LEU A 228 1.42 -24.45 12.05
C LEU A 228 1.07 -24.76 10.59
N LEU A 229 0.23 -25.77 10.35
CA LEU A 229 -0.27 -26.07 9.00
C LEU A 229 -1.13 -24.93 8.44
N ALA A 230 -2.01 -24.34 9.26
CA ALA A 230 -2.77 -23.17 8.88
C ALA A 230 -1.86 -21.97 8.57
N ALA A 231 -0.82 -21.72 9.37
CA ALA A 231 0.16 -20.66 9.10
C ALA A 231 0.92 -20.89 7.77
N LYS A 232 1.33 -22.14 7.46
CA LYS A 232 1.90 -22.50 6.15
C LYS A 232 0.92 -22.19 5.01
N LEU A 233 -0.34 -22.58 5.16
CA LEU A 233 -1.39 -22.33 4.16
C LEU A 233 -1.70 -20.84 3.98
N VAL A 234 -1.65 -20.03 5.05
CA VAL A 234 -1.74 -18.55 4.96
C VAL A 234 -0.60 -18.01 4.08
N CYS A 235 0.64 -18.46 4.26
CA CYS A 235 1.76 -18.05 3.41
C CYS A 235 1.52 -18.41 1.93
N VAL A 236 1.04 -19.63 1.67
CA VAL A 236 0.73 -20.10 0.31
C VAL A 236 -0.38 -19.26 -0.33
N ALA A 237 -1.46 -18.96 0.41
CA ALA A 237 -2.54 -18.09 -0.06
C ALA A 237 -2.02 -16.69 -0.43
N ILE A 238 -1.14 -16.13 0.40
CA ILE A 238 -0.53 -14.82 0.16
C ILE A 238 0.33 -14.84 -1.12
N TRP A 239 1.29 -15.76 -1.22
CA TRP A 239 2.22 -15.79 -2.36
C TRP A 239 1.52 -16.12 -3.67
N MET A 240 0.67 -17.16 -3.69
CA MET A 240 -0.07 -17.52 -4.91
C MET A 240 -1.09 -16.44 -5.29
N GLY A 241 -1.73 -15.80 -4.31
CA GLY A 241 -2.63 -14.67 -4.55
C GLY A 241 -1.89 -13.46 -5.14
N ALA A 242 -0.71 -13.16 -4.61
CA ALA A 242 0.15 -12.09 -5.12
C ALA A 242 0.70 -12.37 -6.50
N ALA A 243 1.05 -13.63 -6.81
CA ALA A 243 1.47 -14.06 -8.13
C ALA A 243 0.32 -14.00 -9.15
N THR A 244 -0.86 -14.50 -8.77
CA THR A 244 -2.06 -14.47 -9.63
C THR A 244 -2.44 -13.05 -10.02
N SER A 245 -2.35 -12.12 -9.06
CA SER A 245 -2.64 -10.72 -9.31
C SER A 245 -1.68 -10.06 -10.31
N LYS A 246 -0.47 -10.61 -10.49
CA LYS A 246 0.55 -10.13 -11.46
C LYS A 246 0.33 -10.65 -12.89
N LEU A 247 -0.66 -11.51 -13.13
CA LEU A 247 -1.04 -12.02 -14.46
C LEU A 247 -1.79 -10.96 -15.27
N ASN A 248 -1.12 -9.85 -15.57
CA ASN A 248 -1.70 -8.70 -16.24
C ASN A 248 -0.63 -7.94 -17.07
N LYS A 249 -1.05 -6.91 -17.82
CA LYS A 249 -0.14 -6.07 -18.63
C LYS A 249 0.54 -4.95 -17.83
N HIS A 250 0.12 -4.71 -16.59
CA HIS A 250 0.61 -3.64 -15.72
C HIS A 250 1.92 -4.03 -15.01
N PHE A 251 2.12 -5.29 -14.64
CA PHE A 251 3.25 -5.72 -13.82
C PHE A 251 4.65 -5.39 -14.41
N PRO A 252 4.90 -5.52 -15.73
CA PRO A 252 6.17 -5.10 -16.31
C PRO A 252 6.52 -3.61 -16.06
N PHE A 253 5.52 -2.73 -15.94
CA PHE A 253 5.72 -1.32 -15.60
C PHE A 253 6.17 -1.12 -14.15
N VAL A 254 5.70 -1.97 -13.23
CA VAL A 254 6.19 -1.96 -11.84
C VAL A 254 7.65 -2.35 -11.82
N ILE A 255 8.04 -3.42 -12.52
CA ILE A 255 9.43 -3.87 -12.58
C ILE A 255 10.35 -2.79 -13.16
N SER A 256 10.01 -2.18 -14.30
CA SER A 256 10.87 -1.14 -14.89
C SER A 256 11.05 0.06 -13.94
N THR A 257 9.98 0.47 -13.26
CA THR A 257 9.99 1.62 -12.34
C THR A 257 10.74 1.32 -11.05
N MET A 258 10.53 0.13 -10.47
CA MET A 258 11.19 -0.33 -9.26
C MET A 258 12.69 -0.50 -9.50
N MET A 259 13.07 -1.11 -10.62
CA MET A 259 14.48 -1.37 -10.93
C MET A 259 15.23 -0.09 -11.33
N SER A 260 14.57 0.89 -11.96
CA SER A 260 15.18 2.21 -12.16
C SER A 260 15.35 3.01 -10.86
N ASN A 261 14.55 2.71 -9.83
CA ASN A 261 14.68 3.29 -8.50
C ASN A 261 15.65 2.54 -7.57
N ASN A 262 16.09 1.33 -7.94
CA ASN A 262 16.89 0.47 -7.08
C ASN A 262 18.22 1.15 -6.69
N PRO A 263 18.51 1.31 -5.38
CA PRO A 263 19.70 2.01 -4.90
C PRO A 263 21.02 1.23 -5.10
N LEU A 264 20.94 -0.10 -5.24
CA LEU A 264 22.09 -0.96 -5.49
C LEU A 264 22.54 -0.91 -6.95
N ILE A 265 21.61 -0.68 -7.88
CA ILE A 265 21.94 -0.50 -9.30
C ILE A 265 22.31 0.96 -9.52
N ARG A 266 23.56 1.36 -9.29
CA ARG A 266 23.98 2.76 -9.48
C ARG A 266 24.27 3.13 -10.93
N THR A 267 24.55 2.13 -11.76
CA THR A 267 25.03 2.32 -13.12
C THR A 267 23.88 2.69 -14.06
N LYS A 268 23.90 3.91 -14.62
CA LYS A 268 22.85 4.43 -15.51
C LYS A 268 22.56 3.53 -16.71
N TRP A 269 23.58 2.97 -17.36
CA TRP A 269 23.36 2.10 -18.53
C TRP A 269 22.61 0.81 -18.18
N LEU A 270 22.82 0.24 -16.98
CA LEU A 270 22.02 -0.90 -16.50
C LEU A 270 20.56 -0.51 -16.34
N LYS A 271 20.29 0.64 -15.69
CA LYS A 271 18.92 1.13 -15.51
C LYS A 271 18.21 1.39 -16.84
N ARG A 272 18.92 1.95 -17.82
CA ARG A 272 18.39 2.18 -19.18
C ARG A 272 17.95 0.89 -19.88
N LYS A 273 18.56 -0.28 -19.57
CA LYS A 273 18.16 -1.59 -20.15
C LYS A 273 16.77 -2.09 -19.70
N PHE A 274 16.20 -1.50 -18.64
CA PHE A 274 14.83 -1.82 -18.22
C PHE A 274 13.76 -1.14 -19.10
N PHE A 275 14.17 -0.29 -20.04
CA PHE A 275 13.29 0.42 -20.98
C PHE A 275 13.49 -0.06 -22.41
N GLU A 276 12.49 0.12 -23.27
CA GLU A 276 12.53 -0.33 -24.67
C GLU A 276 13.62 0.41 -25.47
N ARG A 277 13.65 1.75 -25.40
CA ARG A 277 14.69 2.57 -26.04
C ARG A 277 14.85 3.93 -25.36
N PHE A 278 15.74 4.02 -24.37
CA PHE A 278 16.06 5.31 -23.74
C PHE A 278 16.75 6.27 -24.74
N PRO A 279 16.43 7.58 -24.77
CA PRO A 279 15.47 8.31 -23.91
C PRO A 279 14.07 8.52 -24.54
N ASP A 280 13.79 7.89 -25.67
CA ASP A 280 12.60 8.18 -26.49
C ASP A 280 11.42 7.27 -26.19
N ASP A 281 11.70 6.03 -25.78
CA ASP A 281 10.72 5.03 -25.41
C ASP A 281 11.03 4.45 -24.03
N LEU A 282 10.28 4.95 -23.04
CA LEU A 282 10.37 4.54 -21.63
C LEU A 282 9.33 3.49 -21.26
N ARG A 283 8.74 2.78 -22.23
CA ARG A 283 7.94 1.57 -21.94
C ARG A 283 8.84 0.44 -21.40
N PRO A 284 8.29 -0.53 -20.65
CA PRO A 284 9.07 -1.61 -20.08
C PRO A 284 9.76 -2.42 -21.18
N GLY A 285 11.09 -2.48 -21.16
CA GLY A 285 11.88 -3.24 -22.13
C GLY A 285 11.85 -4.75 -21.90
N ARG A 286 12.56 -5.50 -22.74
CA ARG A 286 12.61 -6.98 -22.68
C ARG A 286 13.07 -7.52 -21.31
N VAL A 287 14.06 -6.88 -20.69
CA VAL A 287 14.58 -7.28 -19.37
C VAL A 287 13.49 -7.18 -18.31
N SER A 288 12.74 -6.07 -18.28
CA SER A 288 11.62 -5.86 -17.36
C SER A 288 10.52 -6.89 -17.55
N ARG A 289 10.17 -7.22 -18.80
CA ARG A 289 9.16 -8.24 -19.12
C ARG A 289 9.60 -9.64 -18.65
N VAL A 290 10.85 -10.03 -18.92
CA VAL A 290 11.37 -11.35 -18.50
C VAL A 290 11.41 -11.45 -16.97
N ILE A 291 11.94 -10.45 -16.28
CA ILE A 291 11.99 -10.45 -14.81
C ILE A 291 10.57 -10.48 -14.24
N ALA A 292 9.63 -9.70 -14.78
CA ALA A 292 8.24 -9.73 -14.35
C ALA A 292 7.67 -11.16 -14.41
N HIS A 293 7.73 -11.82 -15.56
CA HIS A 293 7.16 -13.17 -15.71
C HIS A 293 7.90 -14.22 -14.89
N PHE A 294 9.23 -14.13 -14.79
CA PHE A 294 10.03 -15.07 -14.00
C PHE A 294 9.75 -14.93 -12.49
N SER A 295 9.67 -13.69 -11.99
CA SER A 295 9.27 -13.39 -10.62
C SER A 295 7.87 -13.90 -10.31
N THR A 296 6.90 -13.72 -11.23
CA THR A 296 5.56 -14.29 -11.09
C THR A 296 5.59 -15.81 -11.02
N ALA A 297 6.41 -16.48 -11.84
CA ALA A 297 6.54 -17.93 -11.81
C ALA A 297 7.13 -18.44 -10.49
N ILE A 298 8.19 -17.79 -9.96
CA ILE A 298 8.76 -18.11 -8.65
C ILE A 298 7.70 -18.00 -7.55
N GLU A 299 7.03 -16.86 -7.48
CA GLU A 299 6.04 -16.56 -6.43
C GLU A 299 4.81 -17.48 -6.51
N MET A 300 4.55 -18.09 -7.66
CA MET A 300 3.47 -19.07 -7.85
C MET A 300 3.90 -20.51 -7.53
N LEU A 301 5.11 -20.92 -7.96
CA LEU A 301 5.54 -22.32 -7.93
C LEU A 301 6.32 -22.71 -6.68
N VAL A 302 7.19 -21.84 -6.19
CA VAL A 302 8.04 -22.13 -5.02
C VAL A 302 7.22 -22.41 -3.75
N PRO A 303 6.11 -21.69 -3.46
CA PRO A 303 5.22 -22.03 -2.34
C PRO A 303 4.70 -23.46 -2.37
N LEU A 304 4.41 -24.01 -3.57
CA LEU A 304 3.94 -25.38 -3.72
C LEU A 304 5.05 -26.38 -3.38
N VAL A 305 6.27 -26.13 -3.86
CA VAL A 305 7.43 -26.96 -3.51
C VAL A 305 7.66 -26.93 -2.00
N LEU A 306 7.61 -25.74 -1.38
CA LEU A 306 7.74 -25.59 0.07
C LEU A 306 6.64 -26.34 0.85
N LEU A 307 5.40 -26.30 0.38
CA LEU A 307 4.26 -26.94 1.05
C LEU A 307 4.32 -28.48 0.98
N PHE A 308 4.78 -29.04 -0.14
CA PHE A 308 4.77 -30.49 -0.38
C PHE A 308 6.12 -31.17 -0.11
N SER A 309 7.18 -30.40 0.19
CA SER A 309 8.47 -30.95 0.58
C SER A 309 8.56 -31.13 2.10
N HIS A 310 9.03 -32.30 2.54
CA HIS A 310 9.08 -32.68 3.96
C HIS A 310 10.52 -32.65 4.52
N GLY A 311 11.34 -31.69 4.07
CA GLY A 311 12.76 -31.56 4.39
C GLY A 311 13.71 -31.93 3.25
N GLY A 312 15.00 -31.98 3.56
CA GLY A 312 16.06 -32.32 2.59
C GLY A 312 16.34 -31.24 1.53
N TRP A 313 17.03 -31.64 0.46
CA TRP A 313 17.44 -30.74 -0.62
C TRP A 313 16.29 -29.99 -1.31
N PRO A 314 15.12 -30.59 -1.61
CA PRO A 314 14.01 -29.86 -2.22
C PRO A 314 13.53 -28.68 -1.36
N THR A 315 13.33 -28.90 -0.06
CA THR A 315 12.97 -27.81 0.88
C THR A 315 14.06 -26.76 0.95
N ALA A 316 15.34 -27.15 1.06
CA ALA A 316 16.45 -26.22 1.15
C ALA A 316 16.58 -25.32 -0.09
N ILE A 317 16.48 -25.89 -1.29
CA ILE A 317 16.54 -25.14 -2.56
C ILE A 317 15.34 -24.20 -2.68
N ALA A 318 14.13 -24.69 -2.42
CA ALA A 318 12.93 -23.86 -2.50
C ALA A 318 12.97 -22.70 -1.49
N ALA A 319 13.40 -22.96 -0.25
CA ALA A 319 13.56 -21.93 0.77
C ALA A 319 14.62 -20.91 0.36
N PHE A 320 15.77 -21.36 -0.14
CA PHE A 320 16.82 -20.47 -0.64
C PHE A 320 16.32 -19.55 -1.76
N VAL A 321 15.63 -20.11 -2.77
CA VAL A 321 15.06 -19.32 -3.87
C VAL A 321 14.05 -18.30 -3.34
N MET A 322 13.19 -18.69 -2.40
CA MET A 322 12.20 -17.79 -1.81
C MET A 322 12.84 -16.65 -0.99
N LEU A 323 13.91 -16.96 -0.25
CA LEU A 323 14.68 -15.96 0.50
C LEU A 323 15.39 -14.98 -0.43
N VAL A 324 16.01 -15.47 -1.50
CA VAL A 324 16.64 -14.62 -2.53
C VAL A 324 15.59 -13.75 -3.23
N PHE A 325 14.41 -14.29 -3.51
CA PHE A 325 13.29 -13.54 -4.09
C PHE A 325 12.86 -12.37 -3.19
N HIS A 326 12.59 -12.63 -1.91
CA HIS A 326 12.22 -11.57 -0.96
C HIS A 326 13.36 -10.59 -0.70
N PHE A 327 14.61 -11.06 -0.64
CA PHE A 327 15.78 -10.19 -0.52
C PHE A 327 15.93 -9.28 -1.74
N GLY A 328 15.67 -9.79 -2.95
CA GLY A 328 15.66 -9.00 -4.18
C GLY A 328 14.67 -7.83 -4.10
N ILE A 329 13.45 -8.08 -3.64
CA ILE A 329 12.42 -7.04 -3.43
C ILE A 329 12.87 -6.05 -2.33
N LEU A 330 13.32 -6.55 -1.19
CA LEU A 330 13.78 -5.75 -0.05
C LEU A 330 14.92 -4.81 -0.47
N SER A 331 15.88 -5.33 -1.23
CA SER A 331 17.07 -4.61 -1.69
C SER A 331 16.75 -3.50 -2.70
N ALA A 332 15.61 -3.59 -3.39
CA ALA A 332 15.17 -2.55 -4.31
C ALA A 332 14.63 -1.31 -3.59
N ILE A 333 14.38 -1.40 -2.27
CA ILE A 333 13.77 -0.37 -1.42
C ILE A 333 12.60 0.30 -2.16
N PRO A 334 11.54 -0.47 -2.48
CA PRO A 334 10.45 0.02 -3.30
C PRO A 334 9.74 1.17 -2.58
N MET A 335 9.28 2.15 -3.36
CA MET A 335 8.38 3.18 -2.84
C MET A 335 7.08 2.52 -2.36
N GLY A 336 6.50 3.05 -1.27
CA GLY A 336 5.45 2.39 -0.49
C GLY A 336 5.98 1.51 0.67
N VAL A 337 7.28 1.18 0.68
CA VAL A 337 8.06 0.72 1.85
C VAL A 337 7.53 -0.50 2.65
N PRO A 338 7.07 -1.62 2.06
CA PRO A 338 6.78 -2.86 2.79
C PRO A 338 8.07 -3.65 3.02
N LEU A 339 9.01 -3.02 3.71
CA LEU A 339 10.31 -3.60 4.01
C LEU A 339 10.14 -4.67 5.11
N GLU A 340 9.45 -4.31 6.18
CA GLU A 340 9.19 -5.17 7.33
C GLU A 340 8.37 -6.40 6.93
N TRP A 341 7.41 -6.23 6.01
CA TRP A 341 6.65 -7.35 5.44
C TRP A 341 7.55 -8.36 4.74
N ASN A 342 8.54 -7.92 3.93
CA ASN A 342 9.46 -8.85 3.27
C ASN A 342 10.35 -9.59 4.28
N VAL A 343 10.81 -8.89 5.33
CA VAL A 343 11.58 -9.51 6.42
C VAL A 343 10.72 -10.54 7.17
N PHE A 344 9.46 -10.21 7.45
CA PHE A 344 8.50 -11.13 8.06
C PHE A 344 8.23 -12.36 7.18
N MET A 345 8.08 -12.20 5.87
CA MET A 345 7.90 -13.35 4.97
C MET A 345 9.15 -14.23 4.91
N MET A 346 10.36 -13.65 4.94
CA MET A 346 11.61 -14.42 5.04
C MET A 346 11.69 -15.19 6.36
N PHE A 347 11.33 -14.56 7.48
CA PHE A 347 11.20 -15.23 8.77
C PHE A 347 10.18 -16.38 8.70
N SER A 348 9.04 -16.17 8.04
CA SER A 348 8.01 -17.19 7.88
C SER A 348 8.50 -18.39 7.05
N VAL A 349 9.28 -18.16 5.99
CA VAL A 349 9.95 -19.24 5.22
C VAL A 349 10.84 -20.07 6.15
N VAL A 350 11.70 -19.40 6.91
CA VAL A 350 12.65 -20.08 7.80
C VAL A 350 11.91 -20.82 8.91
N THR A 351 11.09 -20.16 9.71
CA THR A 351 10.41 -20.78 10.85
C THR A 351 9.41 -21.86 10.43
N LEU A 352 8.52 -21.59 9.47
CA LEU A 352 7.45 -22.54 9.14
C LEU A 352 7.92 -23.65 8.21
N PHE A 353 8.67 -23.33 7.15
CA PHE A 353 8.99 -24.30 6.10
C PHE A 353 10.35 -24.97 6.26
N VAL A 354 11.28 -24.36 6.99
CA VAL A 354 12.58 -24.98 7.34
C VAL A 354 12.55 -25.54 8.76
N GLY A 355 12.09 -24.75 9.74
CA GLY A 355 12.04 -25.14 11.16
C GLY A 355 11.04 -26.25 11.47
N HIS A 356 9.92 -26.28 10.74
CA HIS A 356 8.90 -27.32 10.84
C HIS A 356 8.71 -28.04 9.50
N ALA A 357 9.82 -28.34 8.81
CA ALA A 357 9.81 -28.97 7.49
C ALA A 357 9.14 -30.35 7.48
N ASP A 358 9.17 -31.06 8.60
CA ASP A 358 8.56 -32.39 8.78
C ASP A 358 7.02 -32.34 8.75
N LEU A 359 6.40 -31.19 9.03
CA LEU A 359 4.95 -31.05 9.09
C LEU A 359 4.31 -30.96 7.70
N GLY A 360 3.59 -32.02 7.31
CA GLY A 360 2.86 -32.15 6.05
C GLY A 360 1.33 -32.08 6.20
N LEU A 361 0.64 -31.86 5.07
CA LEU A 361 -0.83 -31.77 5.04
C LEU A 361 -1.54 -33.04 5.52
N SER A 362 -0.90 -34.21 5.44
CA SER A 362 -1.46 -35.48 5.91
C SER A 362 -1.53 -35.59 7.44
N GLN A 363 -0.83 -34.72 8.18
CA GLN A 363 -0.85 -34.69 9.65
C GLN A 363 -1.93 -33.74 10.20
N MET A 364 -2.75 -33.17 9.32
CA MET A 364 -3.84 -32.29 9.70
C MET A 364 -4.89 -33.04 10.53
N SER A 365 -5.28 -32.46 11.66
CA SER A 365 -6.21 -33.05 12.62
C SER A 365 -7.66 -32.67 12.34
N THR A 366 -7.90 -31.49 11.76
CA THR A 366 -9.23 -30.96 11.46
C THR A 366 -9.29 -30.29 10.09
N PRO A 367 -10.47 -30.10 9.46
CA PRO A 367 -10.56 -29.35 8.20
C PRO A 367 -10.31 -27.84 8.35
N LEU A 368 -10.10 -27.31 9.56
CA LEU A 368 -10.04 -25.87 9.83
C LEU A 368 -8.92 -25.13 9.08
N PRO A 369 -7.68 -25.66 8.96
CA PRO A 369 -6.63 -25.03 8.15
C PRO A 369 -7.03 -24.88 6.67
N VAL A 370 -7.69 -25.90 6.10
CA VAL A 370 -8.16 -25.86 4.70
C VAL A 370 -9.32 -24.88 4.54
N LEU A 371 -10.24 -24.82 5.52
CA LEU A 371 -11.33 -23.84 5.51
C LEU A 371 -10.80 -22.41 5.57
N LEU A 372 -9.81 -22.13 6.42
CA LEU A 372 -9.14 -20.82 6.46
C LEU A 372 -8.50 -20.51 5.11
N PHE A 373 -7.74 -21.45 4.54
CA PHE A 373 -7.15 -21.30 3.20
C PHE A 373 -8.22 -20.98 2.14
N ALA A 374 -9.34 -21.70 2.14
CA ALA A 374 -10.42 -21.50 1.19
C ALA A 374 -11.05 -20.10 1.33
N VAL A 375 -11.25 -19.60 2.55
CA VAL A 375 -11.74 -18.23 2.80
C VAL A 375 -10.76 -17.19 2.25
N LEU A 376 -9.45 -17.37 2.48
CA LEU A 376 -8.43 -16.46 1.97
C LEU A 376 -8.37 -16.50 0.44
N ALA A 377 -8.32 -17.70 -0.16
CA ALA A 377 -8.31 -17.88 -1.60
C ALA A 377 -9.57 -17.29 -2.26
N ALA A 378 -10.75 -17.48 -1.66
CA ALA A 378 -11.99 -16.88 -2.12
C ALA A 378 -11.95 -15.35 -2.03
N THR A 379 -11.41 -14.79 -0.95
CA THR A 379 -11.24 -13.33 -0.78
C THR A 379 -10.33 -12.76 -1.86
N VAL A 380 -9.22 -13.42 -2.16
CA VAL A 380 -8.29 -13.03 -3.23
C VAL A 380 -8.96 -13.11 -4.61
N ALA A 381 -9.67 -14.21 -4.89
CA ALA A 381 -10.36 -14.42 -6.15
C ALA A 381 -11.45 -13.36 -6.36
N LEU A 382 -12.31 -13.12 -5.36
CA LEU A 382 -13.32 -12.08 -5.37
C LEU A 382 -12.69 -10.69 -5.50
N GLY A 383 -11.54 -10.46 -4.84
CA GLY A 383 -10.76 -9.25 -4.97
C GLY A 383 -10.38 -8.96 -6.41
N ASN A 384 -9.84 -9.94 -7.12
CA ASN A 384 -9.43 -9.83 -8.52
C ASN A 384 -10.60 -9.77 -9.52
N LEU A 385 -11.75 -10.35 -9.17
CA LEU A 385 -12.97 -10.28 -9.98
C LEU A 385 -13.73 -8.96 -9.80
N PHE A 386 -13.74 -8.41 -8.58
CA PHE A 386 -14.50 -7.21 -8.20
C PHE A 386 -13.61 -6.16 -7.49
N PRO A 387 -12.55 -5.67 -8.16
CA PRO A 387 -11.58 -4.73 -7.59
C PRO A 387 -12.20 -3.48 -6.95
N ARG A 388 -13.27 -2.94 -7.55
CA ARG A 388 -13.98 -1.78 -7.02
C ARG A 388 -14.58 -2.00 -5.63
N LYS A 389 -14.92 -3.25 -5.28
CA LYS A 389 -15.60 -3.60 -4.02
C LYS A 389 -14.63 -4.08 -2.94
N ILE A 390 -13.52 -4.66 -3.34
CA ILE A 390 -12.54 -5.27 -2.43
C ILE A 390 -11.19 -4.61 -2.68
N SER A 391 -10.66 -4.02 -1.61
CA SER A 391 -9.35 -3.40 -1.57
C SER A 391 -8.28 -4.32 -2.19
N PHE A 392 -7.28 -3.70 -2.82
CA PHE A 392 -6.17 -4.41 -3.42
C PHE A 392 -5.36 -5.21 -2.38
N LEU A 393 -5.42 -4.82 -1.10
CA LEU A 393 -4.75 -5.49 0.02
C LEU A 393 -5.33 -6.91 0.23
N PRO A 394 -6.61 -7.11 0.63
CA PRO A 394 -7.22 -8.44 0.65
C PRO A 394 -7.22 -9.16 -0.71
N GLY A 395 -7.27 -8.41 -1.82
CA GLY A 395 -7.14 -8.96 -3.17
C GLY A 395 -5.73 -9.46 -3.52
N MET A 396 -4.76 -9.30 -2.63
CA MET A 396 -3.34 -9.64 -2.83
C MET A 396 -2.72 -8.99 -4.08
N ARG A 397 -3.21 -7.84 -4.54
CA ARG A 397 -2.66 -7.14 -5.72
C ARG A 397 -1.38 -6.35 -5.43
N TYR A 398 -0.61 -6.76 -4.41
CA TYR A 398 0.64 -6.14 -4.02
C TYR A 398 1.61 -6.06 -5.19
N TYR A 399 2.06 -4.84 -5.51
CA TYR A 399 2.99 -4.58 -6.60
C TYR A 399 2.57 -5.16 -7.95
N ALA A 400 1.29 -5.45 -8.15
CA ALA A 400 0.80 -6.04 -9.40
C ALA A 400 0.69 -5.03 -10.54
N GLY A 401 0.89 -3.73 -10.27
CA GLY A 401 0.65 -2.68 -11.26
C GLY A 401 -0.81 -2.24 -11.33
N ASN A 402 -1.70 -2.94 -10.60
CA ASN A 402 -3.14 -2.84 -10.74
C ASN A 402 -3.83 -2.52 -9.39
N TRP A 403 -4.09 -1.24 -9.14
CA TRP A 403 -4.84 -0.77 -7.97
C TRP A 403 -5.70 0.46 -8.32
N ASP A 404 -6.68 0.73 -7.47
CA ASP A 404 -7.56 1.90 -7.56
C ASP A 404 -6.76 3.17 -7.28
N THR A 405 -6.90 4.17 -8.14
CA THR A 405 -6.09 5.41 -8.08
C THR A 405 -6.98 6.63 -8.24
N SER A 406 -6.58 7.77 -7.66
CA SER A 406 -7.28 9.03 -7.93
C SER A 406 -6.38 10.24 -7.96
N TRP A 407 -6.77 11.23 -8.76
CA TRP A 407 -6.14 12.55 -8.84
C TRP A 407 -7.17 13.62 -8.51
N TRP A 408 -6.76 14.63 -7.75
CA TRP A 408 -7.63 15.68 -7.23
C TRP A 408 -7.13 17.02 -7.75
N CYS A 409 -7.94 17.69 -8.55
CA CYS A 409 -7.70 19.05 -8.98
C CYS A 409 -8.33 19.99 -7.95
N ILE A 410 -7.52 20.74 -7.23
CA ILE A 410 -7.92 21.52 -6.05
C ILE A 410 -7.56 22.99 -6.30
N THR A 411 -8.53 23.90 -6.20
CA THR A 411 -8.26 25.34 -6.25
C THR A 411 -7.56 25.81 -4.97
N PRO A 412 -6.84 26.96 -4.99
CA PRO A 412 -6.29 27.55 -3.77
C PRO A 412 -7.34 27.75 -2.66
N SER A 413 -8.55 28.19 -3.01
CA SER A 413 -9.66 28.37 -2.07
C SER A 413 -10.08 27.06 -1.39
N ALA A 414 -10.17 25.95 -2.14
CA ALA A 414 -10.42 24.64 -1.56
C ALA A 414 -9.28 24.16 -0.67
N ASN A 415 -8.02 24.44 -1.03
CA ASN A 415 -6.88 24.08 -0.19
C ASN A 415 -6.97 24.75 1.19
N GLU A 416 -7.34 26.03 1.25
CA GLU A 416 -7.59 26.72 2.53
C GLU A 416 -8.77 26.11 3.32
N LYS A 417 -9.87 25.74 2.63
CA LYS A 417 -11.01 25.07 3.26
C LYS A 417 -10.60 23.70 3.84
N ILE A 418 -9.68 22.98 3.19
CA ILE A 418 -9.12 21.71 3.70
C ILE A 418 -8.28 21.97 4.96
N GLU A 419 -7.38 22.95 4.91
CA GLU A 419 -6.50 23.27 6.04
C GLU A 419 -7.28 23.73 7.28
N ARG A 420 -8.38 24.46 7.10
CA ARG A 420 -9.25 24.90 8.21
C ARG A 420 -10.25 23.83 8.66
N GLY A 421 -10.79 23.05 7.73
CA GLY A 421 -11.92 22.15 7.97
C GLY A 421 -11.56 20.74 8.43
N LEU A 422 -10.32 20.28 8.20
CA LEU A 422 -9.89 18.96 8.61
C LEU A 422 -9.11 18.97 9.93
N VAL A 423 -9.45 18.05 10.82
CA VAL A 423 -8.59 17.70 11.96
C VAL A 423 -7.45 16.82 11.43
N ALA A 424 -6.41 17.46 10.91
CA ALA A 424 -5.21 16.84 10.38
C ALA A 424 -3.96 17.31 11.14
N ILE A 425 -2.94 16.46 11.19
CA ILE A 425 -1.67 16.76 11.87
C ILE A 425 -0.60 17.13 10.84
N ALA A 426 -0.61 16.44 9.71
CA ALA A 426 0.26 16.76 8.60
C ALA A 426 -0.31 17.95 7.80
N SER A 427 0.54 18.86 7.37
CA SER A 427 0.16 19.92 6.42
C SER A 427 -0.21 19.32 5.05
N MET A 428 -0.79 20.13 4.16
CA MET A 428 -1.03 19.72 2.78
C MET A 428 0.28 19.35 2.04
N PRO A 429 0.25 18.43 1.06
CA PRO A 429 1.47 17.89 0.44
C PRO A 429 2.39 18.95 -0.17
N ALA A 430 1.83 19.99 -0.81
CA ALA A 430 2.61 21.10 -1.37
C ALA A 430 3.39 21.85 -0.29
N SER A 431 2.72 22.22 0.80
CA SER A 431 3.31 22.92 1.95
C SER A 431 4.37 22.07 2.66
N GLN A 432 4.23 20.74 2.68
CA GLN A 432 5.27 19.85 3.19
C GLN A 432 6.52 19.83 2.30
N LEU A 433 6.34 19.77 0.98
CA LEU A 433 7.45 19.78 0.03
C LEU A 433 8.22 21.11 0.09
N GLU A 434 7.50 22.23 0.17
CA GLU A 434 8.12 23.55 0.29
C GLU A 434 8.92 23.68 1.59
N LYS A 435 8.34 23.28 2.73
CA LYS A 435 9.05 23.27 4.02
C LYS A 435 10.29 22.38 4.02
N PHE A 436 10.24 21.24 3.34
CA PHE A 436 11.34 20.27 3.34
C PHE A 436 12.45 20.63 2.34
N TYR A 437 12.10 21.11 1.15
CA TYR A 437 13.06 21.43 0.09
C TYR A 437 13.47 22.92 0.06
N GLY A 438 12.80 23.78 0.82
CA GLY A 438 13.23 25.16 1.05
C GLY A 438 13.07 26.11 -0.13
N SER A 439 12.44 25.69 -1.22
CA SER A 439 12.11 26.55 -2.37
C SER A 439 10.87 26.07 -3.11
N GLN A 440 10.04 27.02 -3.55
CA GLN A 440 8.84 26.75 -4.35
C GLN A 440 9.21 26.08 -5.70
N GLU A 441 10.33 26.47 -6.30
CA GLU A 441 10.85 25.89 -7.54
C GLU A 441 11.15 24.39 -7.38
N GLN A 442 11.91 24.01 -6.33
CA GLN A 442 12.23 22.61 -6.08
C GLN A 442 10.99 21.81 -5.71
N ALA A 443 10.06 22.39 -4.94
CA ALA A 443 8.79 21.75 -4.63
C ALA A 443 7.99 21.42 -5.90
N MET A 444 7.97 22.33 -6.88
CA MET A 444 7.33 22.10 -8.17
C MET A 444 8.02 21.00 -8.98
N ILE A 445 9.37 21.00 -9.04
CA ILE A 445 10.13 19.94 -9.71
C ILE A 445 9.81 18.58 -9.09
N TYR A 446 9.78 18.47 -7.75
CA TYR A 446 9.45 17.23 -7.06
C TYR A 446 7.98 16.80 -7.24
N LEU A 447 7.05 17.76 -7.33
CA LEU A 447 5.67 17.48 -7.66
C LEU A 447 5.56 16.81 -9.04
N TYR A 448 6.20 17.39 -10.06
CA TYR A 448 6.23 16.83 -11.42
C TYR A 448 7.02 15.53 -11.52
N LYS A 449 8.03 15.33 -10.66
CA LYS A 449 8.70 14.03 -10.51
C LYS A 449 7.76 12.96 -9.95
N GLY A 450 6.86 13.33 -9.05
CA GLY A 450 5.76 12.48 -8.60
C GLY A 450 4.79 12.13 -9.73
N TYR A 451 4.44 13.09 -10.60
CA TYR A 451 3.64 12.80 -11.79
C TYR A 451 4.36 11.88 -12.77
N ALA A 452 5.66 12.05 -12.97
CA ALA A 452 6.47 11.15 -13.78
C ALA A 452 6.44 9.71 -13.22
N PHE A 453 6.62 9.54 -11.91
CA PHE A 453 6.46 8.25 -11.25
C PHE A 453 5.10 7.62 -11.51
N ARG A 454 4.01 8.38 -11.34
CA ARG A 454 2.66 7.89 -11.66
C ARG A 454 2.55 7.53 -13.14
N GLY A 455 3.10 8.36 -14.02
CA GLY A 455 3.16 8.16 -15.47
C GLY A 455 3.92 6.93 -15.90
N PHE A 456 4.94 6.47 -15.15
CA PHE A 456 5.56 5.18 -15.44
C PHE A 456 4.61 4.00 -15.26
N ASN A 457 3.63 4.10 -14.35
CA ASN A 457 2.58 3.11 -14.25
C ASN A 457 1.60 3.30 -15.41
N SER A 458 1.00 2.20 -15.89
CA SER A 458 0.05 2.20 -17.00
C SER A 458 -1.17 3.09 -16.72
N HIS A 459 -1.70 3.05 -15.49
CA HIS A 459 -2.87 3.85 -15.09
C HIS A 459 -2.58 5.35 -15.13
N GLY A 460 -1.31 5.75 -15.02
CA GLY A 460 -0.90 7.16 -15.05
C GLY A 460 -1.26 7.86 -16.35
N LYS A 461 -1.25 7.16 -17.49
CA LYS A 461 -1.62 7.72 -18.80
C LYS A 461 -3.11 8.06 -18.84
N ALA A 462 -3.94 7.19 -18.27
CA ALA A 462 -5.37 7.45 -18.12
C ALA A 462 -5.62 8.64 -17.18
N LEU A 463 -4.96 8.69 -16.02
CA LEU A 463 -5.11 9.81 -15.08
C LEU A 463 -4.73 11.14 -15.72
N LEU A 464 -3.57 11.20 -16.39
CA LEU A 464 -3.10 12.39 -17.10
C LEU A 464 -4.12 12.87 -18.13
N THR A 465 -4.63 11.95 -18.96
CA THR A 465 -5.65 12.26 -19.97
C THR A 465 -6.95 12.75 -19.35
N LEU A 466 -7.43 12.05 -18.31
CA LEU A 466 -8.70 12.34 -17.66
C LEU A 466 -8.71 13.68 -16.91
N VAL A 467 -7.55 14.28 -16.59
CA VAL A 467 -7.52 15.67 -16.08
C VAL A 467 -8.11 16.64 -17.09
N HIS A 468 -7.84 16.46 -18.39
CA HIS A 468 -8.41 17.32 -19.44
C HIS A 468 -9.94 17.24 -19.44
N ASN A 469 -10.49 16.04 -19.26
CA ASN A 469 -11.94 15.84 -19.12
C ASN A 469 -12.47 16.46 -17.81
N ALA A 470 -11.75 16.28 -16.70
CA ALA A 470 -12.19 16.73 -15.38
C ALA A 470 -12.26 18.27 -15.29
N LEU A 471 -11.36 18.94 -16.01
CA LEU A 471 -11.24 20.40 -16.09
C LEU A 471 -11.73 20.98 -17.42
N ALA A 472 -12.52 20.23 -18.20
CA ALA A 472 -13.02 20.71 -19.48
C ALA A 472 -13.77 22.05 -19.34
N GLY A 473 -13.32 23.06 -20.08
CA GLY A 473 -13.86 24.44 -20.02
C GLY A 473 -13.34 25.27 -18.84
N ARG A 474 -12.24 24.86 -18.18
CA ARG A 474 -11.58 25.56 -17.08
C ARG A 474 -10.10 25.72 -17.38
N ASP A 475 -9.47 26.76 -16.83
CA ASP A 475 -8.01 26.89 -16.89
C ASP A 475 -7.38 25.91 -15.88
N GLN A 476 -6.49 25.05 -16.35
CA GLN A 476 -5.76 24.12 -15.49
C GLN A 476 -4.82 24.85 -14.51
N ASN A 477 -4.36 26.06 -14.85
CA ASN A 477 -3.47 26.85 -14.01
C ASN A 477 -4.12 27.30 -12.69
N ASP A 478 -5.46 27.30 -12.62
CA ASP A 478 -6.21 27.59 -11.40
C ASP A 478 -6.22 26.43 -10.39
N TYR A 479 -5.65 25.27 -10.74
CA TYR A 479 -5.73 24.04 -9.95
C TYR A 479 -4.35 23.47 -9.61
N VAL A 480 -4.21 23.04 -8.35
CA VAL A 480 -3.14 22.14 -7.94
C VAL A 480 -3.65 20.71 -8.08
N ILE A 481 -2.96 19.92 -8.91
CA ILE A 481 -3.28 18.51 -9.11
C ILE A 481 -2.56 17.69 -8.03
N THR A 482 -3.31 17.13 -7.09
CA THR A 482 -2.77 16.34 -5.98
C THR A 482 -3.13 14.87 -6.16
N GLU A 483 -2.14 14.01 -5.98
CA GLU A 483 -2.31 12.57 -6.01
C GLU A 483 -3.13 12.11 -4.77
N GLY A 484 -4.13 11.26 -4.97
CA GLY A 484 -5.11 10.85 -3.95
C GLY A 484 -4.50 10.15 -2.73
N GLU A 485 -3.42 9.39 -2.90
CA GLU A 485 -2.65 8.76 -1.83
C GLU A 485 -2.02 9.82 -0.90
N ARG A 486 -1.54 10.93 -1.47
CA ARG A 486 -0.99 12.05 -0.69
C ARG A 486 -2.09 12.78 0.09
N LEU A 487 -3.24 13.02 -0.55
CA LEU A 487 -4.39 13.63 0.12
C LEU A 487 -4.93 12.72 1.24
N CYS A 488 -5.05 11.42 0.96
CA CYS A 488 -5.48 10.39 1.90
C CYS A 488 -4.58 10.39 3.15
N SER A 489 -3.27 10.40 2.94
CA SER A 489 -2.28 10.48 4.01
C SER A 489 -2.54 11.66 4.97
N THR A 490 -2.86 12.84 4.43
CA THR A 490 -3.20 14.03 5.23
C THR A 490 -4.57 13.91 5.90
N ALA A 491 -5.58 13.41 5.19
CA ALA A 491 -6.97 13.41 5.64
C ALA A 491 -7.28 12.32 6.69
N VAL A 492 -6.73 11.11 6.54
CA VAL A 492 -7.05 9.97 7.42
C VAL A 492 -5.86 9.43 8.22
N GLY A 493 -4.65 9.95 7.96
CA GLY A 493 -3.46 9.63 8.73
C GLY A 493 -2.70 8.38 8.25
N TRP A 494 -3.15 7.68 7.21
CA TRP A 494 -2.45 6.52 6.66
C TRP A 494 -2.65 6.39 5.15
N ASN A 495 -1.64 5.87 4.47
CA ASN A 495 -1.68 5.55 3.05
C ASN A 495 -0.76 4.36 2.75
N PHE A 496 -1.22 3.49 1.86
CA PHE A 496 -0.43 2.41 1.27
C PHE A 496 -0.82 2.18 -0.21
N GLY A 497 -1.21 3.25 -0.91
CA GLY A 497 -1.63 3.17 -2.30
C GLY A 497 -2.98 2.52 -2.53
N ASP A 498 -3.87 2.55 -1.52
CA ASP A 498 -5.20 1.94 -1.65
C ASP A 498 -6.26 2.98 -1.97
N GLY A 499 -6.71 2.99 -3.23
CA GLY A 499 -7.77 3.88 -3.70
C GLY A 499 -9.12 3.72 -3.01
N HIS A 500 -9.34 2.63 -2.27
CA HIS A 500 -10.52 2.47 -1.43
C HIS A 500 -10.59 3.48 -0.27
N MET A 501 -9.47 4.15 0.04
CA MET A 501 -9.39 5.17 1.09
C MET A 501 -9.52 6.61 0.56
N HIS A 502 -9.46 6.82 -0.76
CA HIS A 502 -9.57 8.13 -1.40
C HIS A 502 -10.56 8.13 -2.57
N ASN A 503 -11.68 7.46 -2.33
CA ASN A 503 -12.84 7.35 -3.21
C ASN A 503 -13.96 8.31 -2.79
N GLU A 504 -15.16 8.11 -3.33
CA GLU A 504 -16.35 8.93 -3.08
C GLU A 504 -16.68 9.08 -1.58
N GLN A 505 -16.34 8.09 -0.75
CA GLN A 505 -16.55 8.17 0.69
C GLN A 505 -15.69 9.28 1.33
N LEU A 506 -14.42 9.38 0.94
CA LEU A 506 -13.55 10.45 1.43
C LEU A 506 -14.00 11.80 0.87
N ILE A 507 -14.41 11.84 -0.41
CA ILE A 507 -14.94 13.05 -1.04
C ILE A 507 -16.14 13.59 -0.23
N ALA A 508 -17.13 12.74 0.08
CA ALA A 508 -18.29 13.14 0.87
C ALA A 508 -17.90 13.59 2.29
N ALA A 509 -16.98 12.89 2.95
CA ALA A 509 -16.51 13.25 4.28
C ALA A 509 -15.80 14.63 4.30
N MET A 510 -15.02 14.93 3.27
CA MET A 510 -14.37 16.22 3.10
C MET A 510 -15.38 17.32 2.74
N GLN A 511 -16.32 17.06 1.82
CA GLN A 511 -17.36 18.03 1.46
C GLN A 511 -18.18 18.48 2.67
N LYS A 512 -18.56 17.54 3.54
CA LYS A 512 -19.30 17.83 4.77
C LYS A 512 -18.58 18.77 5.74
N ARG A 513 -17.25 18.78 5.72
CA ARG A 513 -16.40 19.57 6.64
C ARG A 513 -15.94 20.88 6.01
N CYS A 514 -15.62 20.84 4.72
CA CYS A 514 -14.97 21.93 4.02
C CYS A 514 -15.97 22.81 3.25
N HIS A 515 -17.17 22.31 2.97
CA HIS A 515 -18.21 23.02 2.22
C HIS A 515 -17.67 23.59 0.89
N PHE A 516 -17.12 22.71 0.05
CA PHE A 516 -16.64 23.11 -1.26
C PHE A 516 -17.79 23.63 -2.13
N GLU A 517 -17.46 24.58 -2.98
CA GLU A 517 -18.32 25.13 -4.01
C GLU A 517 -18.12 24.39 -5.35
N PRO A 518 -19.10 24.46 -6.26
CA PRO A 518 -19.01 23.80 -7.56
C PRO A 518 -17.72 24.16 -8.30
N GLY A 519 -16.95 23.15 -8.68
CA GLY A 519 -15.69 23.32 -9.41
C GLY A 519 -14.45 23.46 -8.54
N GLU A 520 -14.54 23.72 -7.23
CA GLU A 520 -13.33 23.92 -6.41
C GLU A 520 -12.49 22.64 -6.24
N VAL A 521 -13.15 21.48 -6.21
CA VAL A 521 -12.50 20.17 -6.08
C VAL A 521 -13.08 19.21 -7.12
N ARG A 522 -12.25 18.86 -8.12
CA ARG A 522 -12.59 17.95 -9.22
C ARG A 522 -11.71 16.71 -9.13
N VAL A 523 -12.32 15.56 -8.92
CA VAL A 523 -11.64 14.30 -8.63
C VAL A 523 -11.80 13.33 -9.80
N ILE A 524 -10.68 12.79 -10.26
CA ILE A 524 -10.62 11.67 -11.18
C ILE A 524 -10.46 10.40 -10.35
N LEU A 525 -11.43 9.49 -10.43
CA LEU A 525 -11.37 8.17 -9.81
C LEU A 525 -11.19 7.13 -10.91
N LEU A 526 -10.17 6.27 -10.81
CA LEU A 526 -9.90 5.20 -11.76
C LEU A 526 -9.80 3.86 -10.99
N ASP A 527 -10.73 2.95 -11.27
CA ASP A 527 -10.77 1.64 -10.61
C ASP A 527 -9.67 0.72 -11.11
N ALA A 528 -9.23 -0.20 -10.25
CA ALA A 528 -8.39 -1.31 -10.68
C ALA A 528 -9.07 -2.16 -11.78
N GLN A 529 -8.26 -2.69 -12.70
CA GLN A 529 -8.67 -3.60 -13.76
C GLN A 529 -9.19 -4.93 -13.15
N PRO A 530 -10.44 -5.35 -13.43
CA PRO A 530 -10.87 -6.71 -13.13
C PRO A 530 -10.10 -7.71 -14.00
N ILE A 531 -9.65 -8.83 -13.43
CA ILE A 531 -8.77 -9.79 -14.14
C ILE A 531 -9.36 -10.32 -15.46
N HIS A 532 -10.70 -10.37 -15.55
CA HIS A 532 -11.46 -10.87 -16.70
C HIS A 532 -11.84 -9.79 -17.73
N ARG A 533 -11.45 -8.52 -17.54
CA ARG A 533 -11.81 -7.40 -18.44
C ARG A 533 -10.58 -6.61 -18.86
N GLN A 534 -10.43 -6.31 -20.14
CA GLN A 534 -9.28 -5.56 -20.68
C GLN A 534 -9.47 -4.03 -20.65
N ARG A 535 -10.15 -3.51 -19.62
CA ARG A 535 -10.45 -2.08 -19.44
C ARG A 535 -10.50 -1.70 -17.96
N GLN A 536 -10.26 -0.42 -17.67
CA GLN A 536 -10.47 0.19 -16.36
C GLN A 536 -11.64 1.18 -16.43
N GLU A 537 -12.49 1.17 -15.41
CA GLU A 537 -13.61 2.09 -15.29
C GLU A 537 -13.17 3.37 -14.57
N TYR A 538 -13.65 4.52 -15.04
CA TYR A 538 -13.38 5.81 -14.40
C TYR A 538 -14.67 6.56 -14.07
N ARG A 539 -14.57 7.44 -13.08
CA ARG A 539 -15.60 8.42 -12.70
C ARG A 539 -14.95 9.76 -12.45
N LEU A 540 -15.60 10.82 -12.88
CA LEU A 540 -15.22 12.19 -12.57
C LEU A 540 -16.25 12.78 -11.62
N VAL A 541 -15.78 13.27 -10.49
CA VAL A 541 -16.61 13.72 -9.37
C VAL A 541 -16.24 15.14 -9.01
N ASP A 542 -17.24 15.98 -8.89
CA ASP A 542 -17.13 17.30 -8.28
C ASP A 542 -17.51 17.16 -6.80
N ALA A 543 -16.67 17.60 -5.87
CA ALA A 543 -16.94 17.34 -4.45
C ALA A 543 -18.23 18.00 -3.96
N ALA A 544 -18.65 19.10 -4.58
CA ALA A 544 -19.87 19.82 -4.23
C ALA A 544 -21.11 19.25 -4.92
N THR A 545 -20.99 18.87 -6.20
CA THR A 545 -22.14 18.52 -7.05
C THR A 545 -22.25 17.03 -7.42
N GLY A 546 -21.27 16.22 -7.04
CA GLY A 546 -21.24 14.77 -7.26
C GLY A 546 -20.67 14.33 -8.62
N GLU A 547 -20.94 13.08 -9.00
CA GLU A 547 -20.47 12.49 -10.27
C GLU A 547 -21.07 13.23 -11.48
N PHE A 548 -20.21 13.67 -12.41
CA PHE A 548 -20.64 14.38 -13.62
C PHE A 548 -20.24 13.67 -14.93
N GLU A 549 -19.36 12.68 -14.87
CA GLU A 549 -18.99 11.84 -16.02
C GLU A 549 -18.53 10.46 -15.55
N ARG A 550 -18.83 9.42 -16.33
CA ARG A 550 -18.24 8.09 -16.16
C ARG A 550 -18.02 7.37 -17.49
N GLY A 551 -17.05 6.47 -17.50
CA GLY A 551 -16.68 5.73 -18.69
C GLY A 551 -15.62 4.69 -18.41
N TYR A 552 -14.88 4.34 -19.45
CA TYR A 552 -13.74 3.42 -19.35
C TYR A 552 -12.59 3.79 -20.29
N VAL A 553 -11.42 3.23 -19.99
CA VAL A 553 -10.22 3.30 -20.81
C VAL A 553 -9.73 1.87 -21.05
N ASN A 554 -9.30 1.54 -22.27
CA ASN A 554 -8.76 0.22 -22.55
C ASN A 554 -7.33 0.08 -22.05
N VAL A 555 -7.00 -1.10 -21.50
CA VAL A 555 -5.64 -1.38 -21.02
C VAL A 555 -4.63 -1.36 -22.17
N ALA A 556 -5.05 -1.74 -23.39
CA ALA A 556 -4.19 -1.71 -24.57
C ALA A 556 -3.65 -0.30 -24.86
N ASP A 557 -4.47 0.73 -24.71
CA ASP A 557 -4.09 2.13 -24.99
C ASP A 557 -3.17 2.69 -23.89
N MET A 558 -3.43 2.32 -22.64
CA MET A 558 -2.61 2.74 -21.50
C MET A 558 -1.17 2.20 -21.56
N VAL A 559 -0.98 0.97 -22.05
CA VAL A 559 0.34 0.33 -22.07
C VAL A 559 1.21 0.72 -23.28
N THR A 560 0.63 1.37 -24.28
CA THR A 560 1.37 1.90 -25.43
C THR A 560 1.86 3.32 -25.25
N GLY A 561 1.29 4.07 -24.30
CA GLY A 561 1.70 5.45 -24.00
C GLY A 561 3.05 5.58 -23.31
N GLN A 562 3.71 6.71 -23.51
CA GLN A 562 4.88 7.15 -22.76
C GLN A 562 4.47 7.67 -21.37
N PRO A 563 5.41 7.82 -20.41
CA PRO A 563 5.09 8.33 -19.08
C PRO A 563 4.47 9.73 -19.04
N TRP A 564 4.61 10.52 -20.11
CA TRP A 564 4.02 11.84 -20.27
C TRP A 564 2.82 11.87 -21.23
N THR A 565 2.38 10.73 -21.76
CA THR A 565 1.20 10.65 -22.64
C THR A 565 -0.06 11.04 -21.87
N ASP A 566 -0.84 11.96 -22.43
CA ASP A 566 -2.05 12.52 -21.84
C ASP A 566 -3.20 12.70 -22.85
N ASP A 567 -3.20 11.89 -23.91
CA ASP A 567 -4.15 11.92 -25.02
C ASP A 567 -4.70 10.53 -25.41
N ILE A 568 -4.70 9.56 -24.49
CA ILE A 568 -5.18 8.21 -24.81
C ILE A 568 -6.71 8.18 -25.02
N PRO A 569 -7.25 7.26 -25.86
CA PRO A 569 -8.70 7.17 -26.07
C PRO A 569 -9.49 6.93 -24.78
N VAL A 570 -10.50 7.77 -24.54
CA VAL A 570 -11.44 7.67 -23.41
C VAL A 570 -12.84 7.38 -23.95
N GLN A 571 -13.49 6.35 -23.41
CA GLN A 571 -14.84 5.94 -23.81
C GLN A 571 -15.86 6.41 -22.77
N VAL A 572 -16.54 7.52 -23.06
CA VAL A 572 -17.59 8.08 -22.20
C VAL A 572 -18.86 7.24 -22.34
N THR A 573 -19.39 6.77 -21.22
CA THR A 573 -20.65 5.99 -21.20
C THR A 573 -21.82 6.80 -20.66
N TRP A 574 -21.52 7.84 -19.88
CA TRP A 574 -22.51 8.76 -19.35
C TRP A 574 -21.85 10.08 -18.98
N ARG A 575 -22.57 11.19 -19.18
CA ARG A 575 -22.19 12.54 -18.77
C ARG A 575 -23.46 13.24 -18.27
N ARG A 576 -23.33 14.05 -17.21
CA ARG A 576 -24.45 14.87 -16.72
C ARG A 576 -24.75 15.98 -17.74
N ASP A 577 -26.04 16.20 -18.02
CA ASP A 577 -26.47 17.25 -18.93
C ASP A 577 -26.11 18.63 -18.38
N ARG A 578 -25.63 19.52 -19.27
CA ARG A 578 -25.13 20.85 -18.89
C ARG A 578 -26.22 21.75 -18.29
N ASP A 579 -27.50 21.49 -18.59
CA ASP A 579 -28.63 22.29 -18.13
C ASP A 579 -29.07 21.98 -16.69
N GLU A 580 -28.57 20.90 -16.08
CA GLU A 580 -28.80 20.55 -14.67
C GLU A 580 -27.68 21.03 -13.73
N ALA A 581 -26.62 21.64 -14.26
CA ALA A 581 -25.56 22.22 -13.43
C ALA A 581 -26.01 23.58 -12.87
N PRO A 582 -25.88 23.85 -11.55
CA PRO A 582 -26.21 25.16 -11.00
C PRO A 582 -25.34 26.22 -11.69
N ARG A 583 -25.99 27.18 -12.37
CA ARG A 583 -25.31 28.28 -13.06
C ARG A 583 -24.42 29.01 -12.06
N LEU A 584 -23.13 29.08 -12.35
CA LEU A 584 -22.16 29.88 -11.60
C LEU A 584 -22.70 31.32 -11.54
N ARG A 585 -22.96 31.81 -10.32
CA ARG A 585 -23.42 33.19 -10.09
C ARG A 585 -22.23 34.12 -10.35
N THR A 586 -22.16 34.68 -11.55
CA THR A 586 -21.24 35.77 -11.85
C THR A 586 -21.83 37.06 -11.28
N ASP A 587 -21.58 37.34 -10.01
CA ASP A 587 -21.89 38.65 -9.43
C ASP A 587 -20.81 39.66 -9.85
N HIS A 588 -20.85 40.10 -11.11
CA HIS A 588 -20.25 41.38 -11.49
C HIS A 588 -21.23 42.49 -11.08
N LYS A 589 -21.10 42.98 -9.85
CA LYS A 589 -21.61 44.32 -9.52
C LYS A 589 -20.58 45.33 -10.00
N SER A 590 -20.82 45.86 -11.19
CA SER A 590 -20.26 47.13 -11.64
C SER A 590 -20.71 48.24 -10.68
N ALA A 591 -19.75 49.01 -10.19
CA ALA A 591 -19.99 50.27 -9.49
C ALA A 591 -20.70 51.27 -10.41
N GLN A 592 -21.74 51.90 -9.88
CA GLN A 592 -22.08 53.30 -10.13
C GLN A 592 -22.45 53.93 -8.79
#